data_AF-A0A4R0F708-F1
#
_entry.id   AF-A0A4R0F708-F1
#
_cell.length_a   1.000
_cell.length_b   1.000
_cell.length_c   1.000
_cell.angle_alpha   90.00
_cell.angle_beta   90.00
_cell.angle_gamma   90.00
#
_symmetry.space_group_name_H-M   'P 1'
#
loop_
_entity.id
_entity.type
_entity.pdbx_description
1 polymer ?
#
loop_
_entity_poly.entity_id
_entity_poly.type
_entity_poly.pdbx_seq_one_letter_code
_entity_poly.pdbx_strand_id
1 'polypeptide(L)'
;MNLKPFKTISAVLAIIGIVAFIYFQSTMKPEEFGGFKEGTEQYNGYRYAQDTLKSIDQCDDDKDDPSMNFNEEFFEGCKKYFEK
;
A
#
# COMPACT_ATOMS: atom_id res chain seq x y z
N MET A 1 19.24 16.27 40.91
CA MET A 1 18.14 16.33 39.92
C MET A 1 16.84 15.97 40.63
N ASN A 2 15.80 16.81 40.57
CA ASN A 2 14.58 16.60 41.34
C ASN A 2 13.77 15.44 40.72
N LEU A 3 13.66 14.32 41.43
CA LEU A 3 13.20 13.04 40.88
C LEU A 3 11.70 13.04 40.51
N LYS A 4 10.89 13.86 41.19
CA LYS A 4 9.44 13.97 40.99
C LYS A 4 9.08 14.59 39.63
N PRO A 5 9.56 15.79 39.26
CA PRO A 5 9.25 16.36 37.94
C PRO A 5 9.85 15.53 36.80
N PHE A 6 11.03 14.93 37.00
CA PHE A 6 11.63 14.04 36.00
C PHE A 6 10.73 12.83 35.69
N LYS A 7 10.22 12.14 36.72
CA LYS A 7 9.32 10.99 36.56
C LYS A 7 8.01 11.37 35.85
N THR A 8 7.44 12.54 36.16
CA THR A 8 6.22 13.02 35.50
C THR A 8 6.46 13.33 34.02
N ILE A 9 7.57 14.01 33.69
CA ILE A 9 7.93 14.33 32.31
C ILE A 9 8.17 13.06 31.49
N SER A 10 8.90 12.09 32.07
CA SER A 10 9.13 10.79 31.40
C SER A 10 7.83 10.03 31.14
N ALA A 11 6.88 10.05 32.09
CA ALA A 11 5.58 9.40 31.90
C ALA A 11 4.76 10.05 30.78
N VAL A 12 4.75 11.38 30.71
CA VAL A 12 4.05 12.12 29.64
C VAL A 12 4.66 11.82 28.27
N LEU A 13 6.00 11.82 28.17
CA LEU A 13 6.69 11.49 26.91
C LEU A 13 6.42 10.06 26.46
N ALA A 14 6.37 9.10 27.40
CA ALA A 14 6.04 7.71 27.08
C ALA A 14 4.62 7.58 26.50
N ILE A 15 3.64 8.28 27.08
CA ILE A 15 2.25 8.27 26.58
C ILE A 15 2.19 8.85 25.16
N ILE A 16 2.84 10.00 24.92
CA ILE A 16 2.88 10.63 23.60
C ILE A 16 3.53 9.68 22.57
N GLY A 17 4.63 9.03 22.93
CA GLY A 17 5.30 8.06 22.07
C GLY A 17 4.40 6.88 21.68
N ILE A 18 3.65 6.33 22.63
CA ILE A 18 2.71 5.22 22.36
C ILE A 18 1.58 5.68 21.42
N VAL A 19 1.00 6.85 21.66
CA VAL A 19 -0.09 7.39 20.82
C VAL A 19 0.40 7.64 19.40
N ALA A 20 1.57 8.26 19.24
CA ALA A 20 2.17 8.49 17.93
C ALA A 20 2.45 7.17 17.20
N PHE A 21 3.01 6.17 17.89
CA PHE A 21 3.29 4.85 17.30
C PHE A 21 2.03 4.15 16.76
N ILE A 22 0.93 4.17 17.52
CA ILE A 22 -0.35 3.58 17.10
C ILE A 22 -0.93 4.35 15.89
N TYR A 23 -0.84 5.67 15.89
CA TYR A 23 -1.27 6.50 14.76
C TYR A 23 -0.50 6.12 13.49
N PHE A 24 0.84 6.06 13.55
CA PHE A 24 1.65 5.68 12.40
C PHE A 24 1.37 4.26 11.91
N GLN A 25 1.18 3.29 12.80
CA GLN A 25 0.77 1.93 12.42
C GLN A 25 -0.58 1.90 11.69
N SER A 26 -1.49 2.82 12.02
CA SER A 26 -2.81 2.90 11.42
C SER A 26 -2.79 3.59 10.06
N THR A 27 -1.98 4.64 9.91
CA THR A 27 -1.88 5.40 8.66
C THR A 27 -0.90 4.80 7.65
N MET A 28 0.09 4.03 8.10
CA MET A 28 1.06 3.35 7.22
C MET A 28 0.68 1.90 6.93
N LYS A 29 -0.57 1.48 7.16
CA LYS A 29 -1.01 0.20 6.60
C LYS A 29 -0.88 0.34 5.08
N PRO A 30 -0.12 -0.56 4.41
CA PRO A 30 0.03 -0.50 2.96
C PRO A 30 -1.37 -0.47 2.38
N GLU A 31 -1.65 0.49 1.49
CA GLU A 31 -2.96 0.55 0.86
C GLU A 31 -3.19 -0.79 0.15
N GLU A 32 -4.24 -1.49 0.57
CA GLU A 32 -4.66 -2.72 -0.10
C GLU A 32 -5.70 -2.34 -1.14
N PHE A 33 -5.32 -2.43 -2.40
CA PHE A 33 -6.16 -2.06 -3.53
C PHE A 33 -6.48 -3.30 -4.34
N GLY A 34 -7.76 -3.64 -4.51
CA GLY A 34 -8.16 -4.93 -5.06
C GLY A 34 -7.76 -6.16 -4.22
N GLY A 35 -7.42 -5.94 -2.94
CA GLY A 35 -6.88 -6.96 -2.04
C GLY A 35 -5.38 -7.25 -2.23
N PHE A 36 -4.66 -6.38 -2.94
CA PHE A 36 -3.20 -6.47 -3.12
C PHE A 36 -2.50 -5.32 -2.42
N LYS A 37 -1.34 -5.60 -1.83
CA LYS A 37 -0.54 -4.61 -1.10
C LYS A 37 0.19 -3.69 -2.05
N GLU A 38 0.18 -2.40 -1.74
CA GLU A 38 1.02 -1.41 -2.40
C GLU A 38 2.49 -1.88 -2.51
N GLY A 39 3.08 -1.70 -3.70
CA GLY A 39 4.44 -2.13 -4.03
C GLY A 39 4.57 -3.57 -4.55
N THR A 40 3.47 -4.32 -4.65
CA THR A 40 3.43 -5.61 -5.36
C THR A 40 3.09 -5.43 -6.83
N GLU A 41 3.47 -6.39 -7.68
CA GLU A 41 3.15 -6.31 -9.11
C GLU A 41 1.65 -6.51 -9.37
N GLN A 42 0.98 -7.33 -8.56
CA GLN A 42 -0.49 -7.43 -8.62
C GLN A 42 -1.17 -6.08 -8.33
N TYR A 43 -0.66 -5.31 -7.36
CA TYR A 43 -1.16 -3.96 -7.08
C TYR A 43 -0.98 -3.03 -8.28
N ASN A 44 0.19 -3.06 -8.92
CA ASN A 44 0.48 -2.26 -10.11
C ASN A 44 -0.45 -2.63 -11.27
N GLY A 45 -0.63 -3.92 -11.53
CA GLY A 45 -1.53 -4.41 -12.58
C GLY A 45 -2.99 -4.04 -12.33
N TYR A 46 -3.47 -4.18 -11.09
CA TYR A 46 -4.83 -3.81 -10.72
C TYR A 46 -5.07 -2.30 -10.90
N ARG A 47 -4.11 -1.46 -10.48
CA ARG A 47 -4.17 0.01 -10.65
C ARG A 47 -4.13 0.41 -12.13
N TYR A 48 -3.26 -0.20 -12.93
CA TYR A 48 -3.18 0.04 -14.38
C TYR A 48 -4.51 -0.26 -15.08
N ALA A 49 -5.13 -1.40 -14.76
CA ALA A 49 -6.44 -1.78 -15.27
C ALA A 49 -7.54 -0.78 -14.92
N GLN A 50 -7.57 -0.33 -13.65
CA GLN A 50 -8.53 0.66 -13.19
C GLN A 50 -8.40 2.01 -13.89
N ASP A 51 -7.16 2.48 -14.06
CA ASP A 51 -6.88 3.84 -14.50
C ASP A 51 -6.94 3.96 -16.04
N THR A 52 -6.70 2.86 -16.78
CA THR A 52 -6.38 2.91 -18.21
C THR A 52 -7.26 2.04 -19.10
N LEU A 53 -7.74 0.89 -18.60
CA LEU A 53 -8.30 -0.16 -19.46
C LEU A 53 -9.84 -0.18 -19.43
N LYS A 54 -10.44 -0.59 -20.55
CA LYS A 54 -11.91 -0.74 -20.70
C LYS A 54 -12.38 -2.17 -20.60
N SER A 55 -11.51 -3.15 -20.85
CA SER A 55 -11.82 -4.58 -20.78
C SER A 55 -10.59 -5.42 -20.43
N ILE A 56 -10.85 -6.64 -19.97
CA ILE A 56 -9.82 -7.61 -19.57
C ILE A 56 -8.87 -8.01 -20.70
N ASP A 57 -9.37 -8.03 -21.94
CA ASP A 57 -8.58 -8.38 -23.13
C ASP A 57 -7.45 -7.39 -23.41
N GLN A 58 -7.45 -6.22 -22.76
CA GLN A 58 -6.42 -5.20 -22.94
C GLN A 58 -5.26 -5.33 -21.94
N CYS A 59 -5.32 -6.28 -21.02
CA CYS A 59 -4.29 -6.45 -19.99
C CYS A 59 -2.91 -6.77 -20.58
N ASP A 60 -2.85 -7.37 -21.78
CA ASP A 60 -1.61 -7.75 -22.46
C ASP A 60 -1.34 -6.96 -23.76
N ASP A 61 -2.16 -5.96 -24.07
CA ASP A 61 -2.01 -5.12 -25.28
C ASP A 61 -0.64 -4.41 -25.33
N ASP A 62 -0.17 -3.91 -24.17
CA ASP A 62 1.08 -3.16 -24.03
C ASP A 62 2.23 -4.01 -23.45
N LYS A 63 2.12 -5.34 -23.44
CA LYS A 63 3.08 -6.23 -22.74
C LYS A 63 4.55 -6.08 -23.18
N ASP A 64 4.77 -5.59 -24.40
CA ASP A 64 6.09 -5.40 -25.00
C ASP A 64 6.67 -4.00 -24.70
N ASP A 65 5.95 -3.15 -23.96
CA ASP A 65 6.41 -1.83 -23.54
C ASP A 65 7.58 -1.95 -22.55
N PRO A 66 8.80 -1.51 -22.94
CA PRO A 66 9.98 -1.60 -22.07
C PRO A 66 9.91 -0.65 -20.87
N SER A 67 8.95 0.28 -20.83
CA SER A 67 8.75 1.22 -19.72
C SER A 67 7.96 0.62 -18.55
N MET A 68 7.34 -0.55 -18.74
CA MET A 68 6.54 -1.24 -17.73
C MET A 68 7.08 -2.65 -17.45
N ASN A 69 6.95 -3.09 -16.19
CA ASN A 69 7.37 -4.43 -15.76
C ASN A 69 6.22 -5.43 -15.87
N PHE A 70 5.88 -5.83 -17.09
CA PHE A 70 4.86 -6.85 -17.31
C PHE A 70 5.37 -8.24 -16.93
N ASN A 71 4.73 -8.85 -15.93
CA ASN A 71 5.00 -10.22 -15.49
C ASN A 71 3.69 -10.93 -15.08
N GLU A 72 3.78 -12.20 -14.71
CA GLU A 72 2.61 -13.02 -14.38
C GLU A 72 1.78 -12.42 -13.22
N GLU A 73 2.44 -11.90 -12.18
CA GLU A 73 1.79 -11.25 -11.04
C GLU A 73 1.08 -9.96 -11.46
N PHE A 74 1.70 -9.16 -12.33
CA PHE A 74 1.04 -7.97 -12.89
C PHE A 74 -0.25 -8.33 -13.62
N PHE A 75 -0.22 -9.36 -14.48
CA PHE A 75 -1.40 -9.77 -15.24
C PHE A 75 -2.49 -10.35 -14.33
N GLU A 76 -2.14 -11.06 -13.26
CA GLU A 76 -3.10 -11.51 -12.24
C GLU A 76 -3.83 -10.30 -11.62
N GLY A 77 -3.07 -9.28 -11.22
CA GLY A 77 -3.61 -8.03 -10.71
C GLY A 77 -4.56 -7.34 -11.70
N CYS A 78 -4.13 -7.20 -12.95
CA CYS A 78 -4.88 -6.56 -14.02
C CYS A 78 -6.23 -7.26 -14.28
N LYS A 79 -6.21 -8.60 -14.39
CA LYS A 79 -7.42 -9.39 -14.65
C LYS A 79 -8.42 -9.30 -13.49
N LYS A 80 -7.93 -9.36 -12.25
CA LYS A 80 -8.78 -9.32 -11.05
C LYS A 80 -9.64 -8.06 -10.95
N TYR A 81 -9.20 -6.92 -11.51
CA TYR A 81 -10.01 -5.70 -11.55
C TYR A 81 -11.35 -5.90 -12.31
N PHE A 82 -11.36 -6.77 -13.32
CA PHE A 82 -12.52 -7.05 -14.16
C PHE A 82 -13.39 -8.21 -13.67
N GLU A 83 -12.98 -8.94 -12.64
CA GLU A 83 -13.72 -10.08 -12.06
C GLU A 83 -14.91 -9.66 -11.16
N LYS A 84 -15.49 -8.48 -11.40
CA LYS A 84 -16.62 -7.95 -10.60
C LYS A 84 -17.89 -8.77 -10.72
#